data_AF-A0A5Q0NZT4-F1
#
_entry.id   AF-A0A5Q0NZT4-F1
#
_cell.length_a   1.000
_cell.length_b   1.000
_cell.length_c   1.000
_cell.angle_alpha   90.00
_cell.angle_beta   90.00
_cell.angle_gamma   90.00
#
_symmetry.space_group_name_H-M   'P 1'
#
loop_
_entity.id
_entity.type
_entity.pdbx_description
1 polymer ?
#
loop_
_entity_poly.entity_id
_entity_poly.type
_entity_poly.pdbx_seq_one_letter_code
_entity_poly.pdbx_strand_id
1 'polypeptide(L)' 'MRIRDRECRADGCTIPATWCEAHHRQPWSAGGKTDLDNGMLLCSHHHHLIHDDRYLHQRMPNGDLRFVRRT' A
#
# COMPACT_ATOMS: atom_id res chain seq x y z
N MET A 1 -11.69 3.99 2.27
CA MET A 1 -10.40 4.22 1.56
C MET A 1 -10.60 4.72 0.14
N ARG A 2 -11.42 4.10 -0.72
CA ARG A 2 -11.58 4.45 -2.15
C ARG A 2 -11.86 5.93 -2.50
N ILE A 3 -12.48 6.70 -1.61
CA ILE A 3 -12.69 8.16 -1.83
C ILE A 3 -11.38 8.94 -1.64
N ARG A 4 -10.57 8.55 -0.64
CA ARG A 4 -9.27 9.15 -0.34
C ARG A 4 -8.20 8.67 -1.31
N ASP A 5 -8.10 7.35 -1.45
CA ASP A 5 -7.15 6.67 -2.33
C ASP A 5 -7.91 6.39 -3.63
N ARG A 6 -7.74 7.26 -4.62
CA ARG A 6 -8.43 7.15 -5.93
C ARG A 6 -7.80 6.09 -6.84
N GLU A 7 -6.54 5.78 -6.59
CA GLU A 7 -5.70 4.82 -7.31
C GLU A 7 -4.84 4.06 -6.30
N CYS A 8 -4.13 3.05 -6.80
CA CYS A 8 -3.07 2.37 -6.06
C CYS A 8 -2.09 3.40 -5.49
N ARG A 9 -1.79 3.29 -4.19
CA ARG A 9 -0.89 4.21 -3.49
C ARG A 9 0.59 3.86 -3.65
N ALA A 10 0.94 2.99 -4.61
CA ALA A 10 2.33 2.82 -5.01
C ALA A 10 2.75 3.99 -5.92
N ASP A 11 3.93 4.55 -5.67
CA ASP A 11 4.46 5.72 -6.38
C ASP A 11 4.41 5.52 -7.89
N GLY A 12 3.65 6.38 -8.59
CA GLY A 12 3.46 6.34 -10.05
C GLY A 12 2.49 5.28 -10.58
N CYS A 13 1.81 4.51 -9.72
CA CYS A 13 0.84 3.51 -10.17
C CYS A 13 -0.55 4.13 -10.38
N THR A 14 -1.13 3.94 -11.56
CA THR A 14 -2.42 4.53 -11.96
C THR A 14 -3.59 3.52 -11.95
N ILE A 15 -3.41 2.35 -11.34
CA ILE A 15 -4.49 1.36 -11.25
C ILE A 15 -5.62 1.93 -10.39
N PRO A 16 -6.88 1.95 -10.87
CA PRO A 16 -7.97 2.58 -10.16
C PRO A 16 -8.29 1.83 -8.85
N ALA A 17 -8.74 2.58 -7.84
CA ALA A 17 -9.09 2.06 -6.51
C ALA A 17 -10.14 0.93 -6.51
N THR A 18 -10.94 0.83 -7.57
CA THR A 18 -11.91 -0.25 -7.78
C THR A 18 -11.23 -1.60 -7.99
N TRP A 19 -9.97 -1.62 -8.46
CA TRP A 19 -9.15 -2.80 -8.69
C TRP A 19 -8.07 -2.98 -7.62
N CYS A 20 -8.15 -2.21 -6.54
CA CYS A 20 -7.22 -2.28 -5.42
C CYS A 20 -7.80 -3.04 -4.24
N GLU A 21 -6.87 -3.61 -3.48
CA GLU A 21 -7.07 -4.32 -2.23
C GLU A 21 -6.68 -3.41 -1.06
N ALA A 22 -7.36 -3.57 0.08
CA ALA A 22 -7.02 -2.83 1.29
C ALA A 22 -5.82 -3.50 1.98
N HIS A 23 -4.81 -2.71 2.28
CA HIS A 23 -3.60 -3.14 2.95
C HIS A 23 -3.42 -2.39 4.27
N HIS A 24 -3.13 -3.13 5.34
CA HIS A 24 -2.83 -2.56 6.66
C HIS A 24 -1.35 -2.23 6.79
N ARG A 25 -1.02 -1.00 7.22
CA ARG A 25 0.36 -0.61 7.54
C ARG A 25 0.90 -1.36 8.76
N GLN A 26 0.17 -1.33 9.87
CA GLN A 26 0.38 -2.23 10.99
C GLN A 26 -0.54 -3.44 10.77
N PRO A 27 0.00 -4.65 10.57
CA PRO A 27 -0.81 -5.84 10.36
C PRO A 27 -1.80 -6.06 11.51
N TRP A 28 -2.98 -6.58 11.18
CA TRP A 28 -3.98 -6.96 12.18
C TRP A 28 -3.42 -7.93 13.22
N SER A 29 -2.59 -8.89 12.80
CA SER A 29 -1.91 -9.85 13.68
C SER A 29 -0.96 -9.20 14.69
N ALA A 30 -0.52 -7.97 14.44
CA ALA A 30 0.30 -7.16 15.34
C ALA A 30 -0.53 -6.09 16.09
N GLY A 31 -1.86 -6.23 16.14
CA GLY A 31 -2.77 -5.31 16.82
C GLY A 31 -3.18 -4.09 16.00
N GLY A 32 -2.91 -4.08 14.69
CA GLY A 32 -3.32 -2.99 13.80
C GLY A 32 -4.84 -2.88 13.65
N LYS A 33 -5.36 -1.66 13.69
CA LYS A 33 -6.79 -1.37 13.51
C LYS A 33 -7.21 -1.45 12.05
N THR A 34 -8.46 -1.81 11.81
CA THR A 34 -9.10 -1.67 10.49
C THR A 34 -9.78 -0.31 10.41
N ASP A 35 -8.99 0.72 10.11
CA ASP A 35 -9.46 2.09 9.92
C ASP A 35 -8.75 2.76 8.74
N LEU A 36 -9.17 3.98 8.41
CA LEU A 36 -8.58 4.71 7.30
C LEU A 36 -7.11 5.05 7.59
N ASP A 37 -6.75 5.38 8.83
CA ASP A 37 -5.41 5.85 9.17
C ASP A 37 -4.34 4.74 9.05
N ASN A 38 -4.72 3.50 9.36
CA ASN A 38 -3.88 2.32 9.22
C ASN A 38 -4.02 1.61 7.86
N GLY A 39 -5.03 1.95 7.06
CA GLY A 39 -5.29 1.34 5.76
C GLY A 39 -4.75 2.15 4.58
N MET A 40 -4.34 1.48 3.51
CA MET A 40 -4.09 2.07 2.19
C MET A 40 -4.54 1.14 1.05
N LEU A 41 -4.78 1.67 -0.15
CA LEU A 41 -5.10 0.85 -1.31
C LEU A 41 -3.85 0.51 -2.12
N LEU A 42 -3.69 -0.77 -2.46
CA LEU A 42 -2.67 -1.27 -3.38
C LEU A 42 -3.34 -2.14 -4.45
N CYS A 43 -2.89 -2.06 -5.70
CA CYS A 43 -3.30 -3.04 -6.71
C CYS A 43 -2.72 -4.41 -6.37
N SER A 44 -3.28 -5.48 -6.95
CA SER A 44 -2.84 -6.85 -6.64
C SER A 44 -1.33 -7.04 -6.77
N HIS A 45 -0.69 -6.47 -7.80
CA HIS A 45 0.77 -6.53 -7.95
C HIS A 45 1.52 -5.92 -6.75
N HIS A 46 1.21 -4.69 -6.38
CA HIS A 46 1.89 -3.99 -5.27
C HIS A 46 1.50 -4.55 -3.89
N HIS A 47 0.30 -5.12 -3.76
CA HIS A 47 -0.12 -5.77 -2.53
C HIS A 47 0.68 -7.06 -2.27
N HIS A 48 1.08 -7.79 -3.30
CA HIS A 48 2.03 -8.89 -3.13
C HIS A 48 3.46 -8.38 -2.95
N LEU A 49 3.87 -7.36 -3.70
CA LEU A 49 5.23 -6.83 -3.67
C LEU A 49 5.63 -6.28 -2.28
N ILE A 50 4.69 -5.73 -1.52
CA ILE A 50 4.98 -5.20 -0.18
C ILE A 50 5.32 -6.28 0.85
N HIS A 51 4.93 -7.52 0.58
CA HIS A 51 5.27 -8.70 1.37
C HIS A 51 6.52 -9.43 0.85
N ASP A 52 7.16 -8.93 -0.22
CA ASP A 52 8.36 -9.53 -0.78
C ASP A 52 9.61 -9.02 -0.06
N ASP A 53 10.32 -9.92 0.61
CA ASP A 53 11.56 -9.62 1.34
C ASP A 53 12.70 -9.14 0.43
N ARG A 54 12.58 -9.20 -0.89
CA ARG A 54 13.54 -8.61 -1.83
C ARG A 54 13.31 -7.12 -2.05
N TYR A 55 12.23 -6.55 -1.52
CA TYR A 55 11.88 -5.14 -1.71
C TYR A 55 11.69 -4.41 -0.38
N LEU A 56 12.27 -3.23 -0.29
CA LEU A 56 11.91 -2.20 0.68
C LEU A 56 10.72 -1.42 0.16
N HIS A 57 9.87 -0.95 1.06
CA HIS A 57 8.83 0.03 0.77
C HIS A 57 9.06 1.26 1.65
N GLN A 58 9.19 2.44 1.02
CA GLN A 58 9.40 3.71 1.70
C GLN A 58 8.16 4.58 1.54
N ARG A 59 7.66 5.11 2.66
CA ARG A 59 6.56 6.08 2.63
C ARG A 59 7.06 7.45 2.22
N MET A 60 6.46 8.01 1.18
CA MET A 60 6.74 9.33 0.65
C MET A 60 5.94 10.43 1.39
N PRO A 61 6.34 11.71 1.29
CA PRO A 61 5.63 12.82 1.93
C PRO A 61 4.15 12.94 1.52
N ASN A 62 3.82 12.58 0.27
CA ASN A 62 2.45 12.57 -0.25
C ASN A 62 1.60 11.39 0.25
N GLY A 63 2.20 10.46 1.00
CA GLY A 63 1.55 9.27 1.55
C GLY A 63 1.66 8.00 0.70
N ASP A 64 2.28 8.07 -0.48
CA ASP A 64 2.50 6.91 -1.34
C ASP A 64 3.65 6.03 -0.85
N LEU A 65 3.74 4.82 -1.40
CA LEU A 65 4.84 3.89 -1.18
C LEU A 65 5.73 3.79 -2.42
N ARG A 66 7.01 4.08 -2.23
CA ARG A 66 8.05 3.77 -3.22
C ARG A 66 8.65 2.41 -2.91
N PHE A 67 8.68 1.54 -3.91
CA PHE A 67 9.31 0.22 -3.81
C PHE A 67 10.74 0.28 -4.33
N VAL A 68 11.69 -0.24 -3.54
CA VAL A 68 13.11 -0.28 -3.90
C VAL A 68 13.61 -1.69 -3.68
N ARG A 69 14.25 -2.28 -4.68
CA ARG A 69 14.84 -3.62 -4.54
C ARG A 69 16.02 -3.57 -3.57
N ARG A 70 16.08 -4.49 -2.62
CA ARG A 70 17.24 -4.72 -1.75
C ARG A 70 18.38 -5.27 -2.62
N THR A 71 19.50 -4.56 -2.65
CA THR A 71 20.78 -4.99 -3.24
C THR A 71 21.60 -5.76 -2.24
#